data_AF-A0A452HG06-F1
#
_entry.id   AF-A0A452HG06-F1
#
_cell.length_a   1.000
_cell.length_b   1.000
_cell.length_c   1.000
_cell.angle_alpha   90.00
_cell.angle_beta   90.00
_cell.angle_gamma   90.00
#
_symmetry.space_group_name_H-M   'P 1'
#
loop_
_entity.id
_entity.type
_entity.pdbx_description
1 polymer ?
#
loop_
_entity_poly.entity_id
_entity_poly.type
_entity_poly.pdbx_seq_one_letter_code
_entity_poly.pdbx_strand_id
1 'polypeptide(L)'
;MVQPLLEEERVLPAHLRKCCQDGMQENPMGYSCDRRAKYVLEGGECVQAFLDCCKHIFDCCKRIVERLPVVHRQFLLGKAPSALGDMGGTSD
;
A
#
# COMPACT_ATOMS: atom_id res chain seq x y z
N MET A 1 18.17 3.75 -41.08
CA MET A 1 18.34 4.65 -39.92
C MET A 1 17.00 5.24 -39.57
N VAL A 2 16.20 4.51 -38.78
CA VAL A 2 14.99 5.06 -38.17
C VAL A 2 15.12 4.75 -36.69
N GLN A 3 15.24 5.80 -35.88
CA GLN A 3 15.35 5.75 -34.44
C GLN A 3 14.05 5.19 -33.85
N PRO A 4 14.10 4.17 -32.97
CA PRO A 4 12.92 3.69 -32.27
C PRO A 4 12.62 4.67 -31.14
N LEU A 5 11.73 5.60 -31.43
CA LEU A 5 11.02 6.37 -30.43
C LEU A 5 9.71 5.62 -30.14
N LEU A 6 9.60 5.15 -28.89
CA LEU A 6 8.36 5.05 -28.12
C LEU A 6 7.45 3.82 -28.37
N GLU A 7 7.82 2.68 -27.78
CA GLU A 7 6.83 1.80 -27.14
C GLU A 7 6.99 1.91 -25.61
N GLU A 8 6.31 2.94 -25.10
CA GLU A 8 5.93 3.15 -23.70
C GLU A 8 4.93 2.07 -23.26
N GLU A 9 5.43 0.90 -22.89
CA GLU A 9 4.72 0.07 -21.93
C GLU A 9 5.62 0.00 -20.71
N ARG A 10 5.13 0.45 -19.53
CA ARG A 10 5.86 0.46 -18.25
C ARG A 10 6.14 -0.97 -17.75
N VAL A 11 6.83 -1.76 -18.56
CA VAL A 11 7.25 -3.12 -18.27
C VAL A 11 8.49 -3.02 -17.41
N LEU A 12 8.24 -2.88 -16.11
CA LEU A 12 9.28 -2.85 -15.12
C LEU A 12 9.98 -4.24 -15.09
N PRO A 13 11.30 -4.32 -15.25
CA PRO A 13 12.05 -5.58 -15.17
C PRO A 13 11.70 -6.37 -13.91
N ALA A 14 11.71 -7.70 -14.01
CA ALA A 14 11.22 -8.59 -12.93
C ALA A 14 11.87 -8.28 -11.56
N HIS A 15 13.17 -7.94 -11.54
CA HIS A 15 13.90 -7.61 -10.32
C HIS A 15 13.52 -6.24 -9.72
N LEU A 16 13.01 -5.30 -10.52
CA LEU A 16 12.54 -3.98 -10.05
C LEU A 16 11.07 -3.98 -9.62
N ARG A 17 10.28 -5.01 -9.99
CA ARG A 17 8.87 -5.13 -9.61
C ARG A 17 8.66 -5.09 -8.11
N LYS A 18 9.55 -5.73 -7.34
CA LYS A 18 9.50 -5.69 -5.87
C LYS A 18 9.72 -4.27 -5.34
N CYS A 19 10.70 -3.55 -5.87
CA CYS A 19 10.98 -2.17 -5.51
C CYS A 19 9.77 -1.24 -5.70
N CYS A 20 9.07 -1.40 -6.83
CA CYS A 20 7.84 -0.67 -7.10
C CYS A 20 6.73 -1.01 -6.10
N GLN A 21 6.51 -2.30 -5.81
CA GLN A 21 5.51 -2.74 -4.83
C GLN A 21 5.81 -2.18 -3.42
N ASP A 22 7.08 -2.18 -3.02
CA ASP A 22 7.52 -1.60 -1.74
C ASP A 22 7.26 -0.08 -1.69
N GLY A 23 7.38 0.61 -2.83
CA GLY A 23 7.00 2.02 -2.99
C GLY A 23 5.52 2.29 -2.72
N MET A 24 4.65 1.35 -3.10
CA MET A 24 3.20 1.47 -3.00
C MET A 24 2.60 1.08 -1.64
N GLN A 25 3.40 0.57 -0.70
CA GLN A 25 2.90 0.19 0.63
C GLN A 25 2.30 1.37 1.40
N GLU A 26 1.32 1.06 2.25
CA GLU A 26 0.72 2.00 3.19
C GLU A 26 1.81 2.62 4.07
N ASN A 27 1.64 3.89 4.37
CA ASN A 27 2.59 4.66 5.16
C ASN A 27 1.83 5.40 6.27
N PRO A 28 1.45 4.70 7.36
CA PRO A 28 0.69 5.29 8.47
C PRO A 28 1.42 6.47 9.13
N MET A 29 2.74 6.52 9.01
CA MET A 29 3.58 7.60 9.54
C MET A 29 3.62 8.85 8.64
N GLY A 30 3.05 8.81 7.43
CA GLY A 30 2.93 9.97 6.55
C GLY A 30 4.26 10.49 5.98
N TYR A 31 5.32 9.69 5.98
CA TYR A 31 6.62 10.09 5.43
C TYR A 31 6.62 10.26 3.91
N SER A 32 7.29 11.27 3.38
CA SER A 32 7.40 11.45 1.93
C SER A 32 8.09 10.26 1.25
N CYS A 33 7.81 10.06 -0.03
CA CYS A 33 8.47 9.04 -0.85
C CYS A 33 10.00 9.21 -0.81
N ASP A 34 10.49 10.44 -0.89
CA ASP A 34 11.93 10.73 -0.84
C ASP A 34 12.53 10.39 0.53
N ARG A 35 11.77 10.52 1.63
CA ARG A 35 12.23 10.08 2.96
C ARG A 35 12.27 8.55 3.05
N ARG A 36 11.27 7.85 2.51
CA ARG A 36 11.22 6.37 2.51
C ARG A 36 12.31 5.77 1.60
N ALA A 37 12.60 6.41 0.47
CA ALA A 37 13.61 5.96 -0.49
C ALA A 37 15.03 5.93 0.08
N LYS A 38 15.33 6.73 1.12
CA LYS A 38 16.64 6.72 1.81
C LYS A 38 17.00 5.37 2.44
N TYR A 39 16.01 4.50 2.64
CA TYR A 39 16.18 3.20 3.28
C TYR A 39 16.13 2.03 2.29
N VAL A 40 16.07 2.31 0.98
CA VAL A 40 16.15 1.28 -0.06
C VAL A 40 17.62 0.91 -0.29
N LEU A 41 17.97 -0.36 -0.04
CA LEU A 41 19.35 -0.84 -0.08
C LEU A 41 19.77 -1.49 -1.41
N GLU A 42 18.80 -1.84 -2.26
CA GLU A 42 18.99 -2.63 -3.49
C GLU A 42 19.64 -1.86 -4.66
N GLY A 43 20.04 -0.60 -4.45
CA GLY A 43 20.73 0.22 -5.45
C GLY A 43 19.83 1.23 -6.20
N GLY A 44 20.47 2.01 -7.07
CA GLY A 44 19.86 3.20 -7.70
C GLY A 44 18.64 2.91 -8.58
N GLU A 45 18.65 1.81 -9.33
CA GLU A 45 17.52 1.41 -10.17
C GLU A 45 16.29 1.05 -9.32
N CYS A 46 16.51 0.39 -8.18
CA CYS A 46 15.44 0.09 -7.23
C CYS A 46 14.91 1.34 -6.54
N VAL A 47 15.79 2.28 -6.16
CA VAL A 47 15.39 3.58 -5.60
C VAL A 47 14.52 4.35 -6.60
N GLN A 48 14.88 4.35 -7.88
CA GLN A 48 14.10 5.01 -8.92
C GLN A 48 12.74 4.33 -9.12
N ALA A 49 12.70 3.00 -9.28
CA ALA A 49 11.45 2.25 -9.40
C ALA A 49 10.53 2.42 -8.18
N PHE A 50 11.11 2.46 -6.97
CA PHE A 50 10.41 2.75 -5.72
C PHE A 50 9.79 4.15 -5.75
N LEU A 51 10.55 5.18 -6.13
CA LEU A 51 10.10 6.56 -6.16
C LEU A 51 8.99 6.77 -7.20
N ASP A 52 9.14 6.19 -8.38
CA ASP A 52 8.16 6.27 -9.46
C ASP A 52 6.81 5.69 -9.00
N CYS A 53 6.82 4.48 -8.43
CA CYS A 53 5.59 3.84 -7.95
C CYS A 53 5.03 4.46 -6.67
N CYS A 54 5.88 4.93 -5.75
CA CYS A 54 5.46 5.62 -4.53
C CYS A 54 4.74 6.94 -4.85
N LYS A 55 5.22 7.69 -5.85
CA LYS A 55 4.62 8.96 -6.28
C LYS A 55 3.40 8.74 -7.18
N HIS A 56 3.31 7.61 -7.87
CA HIS A 56 2.16 7.23 -8.72
C HIS A 56 1.13 6.33 -8.05
N ILE A 57 1.18 6.18 -6.71
CA ILE A 57 0.11 5.53 -5.93
C ILE A 57 -1.26 6.05 -6.36
N PHE A 58 -1.38 7.34 -6.68
CA PHE A 58 -2.64 7.97 -7.10
C PHE A 58 -3.26 7.37 -8.37
N ASP A 59 -2.48 6.86 -9.34
CA ASP A 59 -3.06 6.35 -10.60
C ASP A 59 -3.63 4.93 -10.46
N CYS A 60 -3.05 4.11 -9.58
CA CYS A 60 -3.62 2.81 -9.22
C CYS A 60 -4.71 2.97 -8.14
N CYS A 61 -4.48 3.84 -7.15
CA CYS A 61 -5.33 4.02 -5.99
C CYS A 61 -6.44 5.07 -6.14
N LYS A 62 -6.60 5.76 -7.29
CA LYS A 62 -7.91 6.38 -7.62
C LYS A 62 -9.04 5.35 -7.59
N ARG A 63 -8.75 4.07 -7.90
CA ARG A 63 -9.72 2.97 -7.81
C ARG A 63 -9.88 2.34 -6.41
N ILE A 64 -8.99 2.62 -5.46
CA ILE A 64 -9.00 2.01 -4.12
C ILE A 64 -9.36 3.04 -3.02
N VAL A 65 -8.90 4.30 -3.12
CA VAL A 65 -9.16 5.37 -2.12
C VAL A 65 -10.63 5.80 -2.09
N GLU A 66 -11.36 5.70 -3.20
CA GLU A 66 -12.81 5.97 -3.21
C GLU A 66 -13.66 4.82 -2.64
N ARG A 67 -13.08 3.64 -2.41
CA ARG A 67 -13.78 2.48 -1.82
C ARG A 67 -13.18 1.94 -0.52
N LEU A 68 -12.05 2.45 -0.03
CA LEU A 68 -11.48 2.08 1.26
C LEU A 68 -11.45 3.29 2.20
N PRO A 69 -12.32 3.36 3.22
CA PRO A 69 -12.19 4.36 4.24
C PRO A 69 -10.94 4.03 5.04
N VAL A 70 -10.00 4.97 5.06
CA VAL A 70 -8.78 4.98 5.87
C VAL A 70 -9.07 4.50 7.30
N VAL A 71 -8.87 3.21 7.56
CA VAL A 71 -8.61 2.48 8.83
C VAL A 71 -9.08 3.02 10.20
N HIS A 72 -10.03 3.95 10.34
CA HIS A 72 -10.17 4.71 11.60
C HIS A 72 -11.57 4.87 12.23
N ARG A 73 -12.69 4.49 11.60
CA ARG A 73 -14.02 4.89 12.14
C ARG A 73 -14.81 3.84 12.94
N GLN A 74 -14.24 2.70 13.37
CA GLN A 74 -14.98 1.77 14.25
C GLN A 74 -14.53 1.79 15.72
N PHE A 75 -13.48 2.54 16.08
CA PHE A 75 -13.01 2.59 17.47
C PHE A 75 -13.55 3.78 18.29
N LEU A 76 -14.25 4.75 17.68
CA LEU A 76 -14.60 6.00 18.35
C LEU A 76 -16.09 6.23 18.64
N LEU A 77 -17.00 5.29 18.30
CA LEU A 77 -18.42 5.42 18.66
C LEU A 77 -19.03 4.07 19.08
N GLY A 78 -19.03 3.79 20.38
CA GLY A 78 -20.12 3.04 21.00
C GLY A 78 -19.78 1.68 21.61
N LYS A 79 -19.53 1.69 22.92
CA LYS A 79 -19.92 0.70 23.95
C LYS A 79 -20.29 -0.71 23.47
N ALA A 80 -19.48 -1.70 23.87
CA ALA A 80 -19.92 -3.09 23.93
C ALA A 80 -21.09 -3.22 24.93
N PRO A 81 -22.25 -3.78 24.54
CA PRO A 81 -23.25 -4.18 25.50
C PRO A 81 -22.74 -5.40 26.27
N SER A 82 -22.84 -5.31 27.58
CA SER A 82 -22.68 -6.42 28.51
C SER A 82 -23.73 -7.49 28.19
N ALA A 83 -23.33 -8.58 27.53
CA ALA A 83 -24.13 -9.80 27.49
C ALA A 83 -23.78 -10.62 28.75
N LEU A 84 -24.57 -10.38 29.79
CA LEU A 84 -24.78 -11.26 30.93
C LEU A 84 -25.74 -12.39 30.49
N GLY A 85 -25.45 -13.64 30.86
CA GLY A 85 -26.32 -14.83 30.68
C GLY A 85 -25.74 -15.84 29.68
N ASP A 86 -25.63 -17.14 29.93
CA ASP A 86 -26.19 -17.98 30.98
C ASP A 86 -25.33 -19.26 31.10
N MET A 87 -25.16 -19.81 32.31
CA MET A 87 -24.61 -21.14 32.54
C MET A 87 -25.75 -22.16 32.44
N GLY A 88 -25.72 -23.11 31.50
CA GLY A 88 -26.66 -24.23 31.55
C GLY A 88 -26.57 -25.23 30.39
N GLY A 89 -26.37 -26.51 30.75
CA GLY A 89 -26.48 -27.69 29.87
C GLY A 89 -25.44 -28.76 30.23
N THR A 90 -25.58 -29.52 31.33
CA THR A 90 -26.27 -30.83 31.45
C THR A 90 -25.90 -31.87 30.38
N SER A 91 -25.12 -32.88 30.80
CA SER A 91 -25.16 -34.33 30.47
C SER A 91 -25.47 -34.81 29.05
N ASP A 92 -24.57 -35.59 28.45
CA ASP A 92 -24.55 -37.07 28.55
C ASP A 92 -23.10 -37.59 28.39
#